data_AF-A0A7S3FXE3-F1
#
_entry.id   AF-A0A7S3FXE3-F1
#
_cell.length_a   1.000
_cell.length_b   1.000
_cell.length_c   1.000
_cell.angle_alpha   90.00
_cell.angle_beta   90.00
_cell.angle_gamma   90.00
#
_symmetry.space_group_name_H-M   'P 1'
#
loop_
_entity.id
_entity.type
_entity.pdbx_description
1 polymer ?
#
loop_
_entity_poly.entity_id
_entity_poly.type
_entity_poly.pdbx_seq_one_letter_code
_entity_poly.pdbx_strand_id
1 'polypeptide(L)'
;MRNYLQLQDKAVDLFRFMFEQRRPTILRDLSCIGASSTLLREQGLKIPQLISLVDIVSYFDDHLQMGDELTARILNIETFVLAIKDLRCWVKHFYDQSQIPELTKIKAMQRCCSLMVRVVTLTWDDYWEVSAERKLEYLHLIKSSLQLLDWLCIQKKDHFIFNEESGATNLHFIISRCNRALSQFRAPPSHIQLPLDELIGEPKFVQKFEYQQFPFTEIGAILQNILYQLVRKNSKLLNQLLSQANFGFVFGQQLILEYEFVRSCIDKKIESMVLIDSYVKKNEIRLNTLEYLLRSSEKSLKDQFLASPFFNQMFEDFIHDFREFNIQFSKIDLEFLAFRRSYPIRLECISIVNTVLMLKREGMYDAYSDLVMFSRRHFLIKRELDLLRYGQ
;
A
#
# COMPACT_ATOMS: atom_id res chain seq x y z
N MET A 1 -8.32 -20.28 39.29
CA MET A 1 -9.28 -19.26 38.81
C MET A 1 -8.68 -18.26 37.83
N ARG A 2 -7.56 -17.57 38.12
CA ARG A 2 -6.93 -16.60 37.17
C ARG A 2 -6.61 -17.19 35.78
N ASN A 3 -6.05 -18.40 35.71
CA ASN A 3 -5.73 -19.05 34.43
C ASN A 3 -6.98 -19.46 33.63
N TYR A 4 -8.10 -19.72 34.30
CA TYR A 4 -9.36 -20.10 33.67
C TYR A 4 -10.04 -18.90 33.01
N LEU A 5 -10.04 -17.75 33.70
CA LEU A 5 -10.52 -16.47 33.14
C LEU A 5 -9.69 -16.04 31.92
N GLN A 6 -8.36 -16.18 31.99
CA GLN A 6 -7.48 -15.89 30.84
C GLN A 6 -7.72 -16.82 29.63
N LEU A 7 -8.11 -18.08 29.87
CA LEU A 7 -8.48 -19.01 28.80
C LEU A 7 -9.83 -18.66 28.18
N GLN A 8 -10.79 -18.23 29.00
CA GLN A 8 -12.10 -17.76 28.55
C GLN A 8 -11.98 -16.50 27.69
N ASP A 9 -11.20 -15.51 28.12
CA ASP A 9 -10.96 -14.27 27.36
C ASP A 9 -10.32 -14.57 26.00
N LYS A 10 -9.31 -15.45 25.98
CA LYS A 10 -8.68 -15.90 24.72
C LYS A 10 -9.63 -16.66 23.80
N ALA A 11 -10.55 -17.44 24.36
CA ALA A 11 -11.57 -18.13 23.57
C ALA A 11 -12.58 -17.14 22.96
N VAL A 12 -13.01 -16.12 23.72
CA VAL A 12 -13.85 -15.03 23.22
C VAL A 12 -13.15 -14.28 22.08
N ASP A 13 -11.87 -13.96 22.23
CA ASP A 13 -11.09 -13.32 21.18
C ASP A 13 -10.94 -14.19 19.94
N LEU A 14 -10.77 -15.51 20.11
CA LEU A 14 -10.76 -16.46 19.00
C LEU A 14 -12.12 -16.48 18.26
N PHE A 15 -13.24 -16.49 18.99
CA PHE A 15 -14.57 -16.42 18.38
C PHE A 15 -14.80 -15.11 17.65
N ARG A 16 -14.36 -13.97 18.22
CA ARG A 16 -14.38 -12.67 17.53
C ARG A 16 -13.61 -12.74 16.23
N PHE A 17 -12.37 -13.25 16.26
CA PHE A 17 -11.57 -13.44 15.06
C PHE A 17 -12.24 -14.36 14.03
N MET A 18 -12.81 -15.50 14.46
CA MET A 18 -13.53 -16.42 13.58
C MET A 18 -14.77 -15.77 12.94
N PHE A 19 -15.51 -14.98 13.71
CA PHE A 19 -16.68 -14.24 13.24
C PHE A 19 -16.33 -13.09 12.32
N GLU A 20 -15.19 -12.42 12.51
CA GLU A 20 -14.67 -11.45 11.55
C GLU A 20 -14.30 -12.09 10.21
N GLN A 21 -13.79 -13.32 10.21
CA GLN A 21 -13.48 -14.05 8.98
C GLN A 21 -14.72 -14.56 8.23
N ARG A 22 -15.89 -14.60 8.89
CA ARG A 22 -17.20 -15.05 8.37
C ARG A 22 -17.13 -16.28 7.44
N ARG A 23 -16.31 -17.28 7.79
CA ARG A 23 -16.17 -18.48 6.96
C ARG A 23 -17.49 -19.26 6.94
N PRO A 24 -18.04 -19.61 5.75
CA PRO A 24 -19.37 -20.23 5.66
C PRO A 24 -19.47 -21.54 6.44
N THR A 25 -18.42 -22.37 6.40
CA THR A 25 -18.36 -23.64 7.14
C THR A 25 -18.42 -23.40 8.63
N ILE A 26 -17.58 -22.51 9.17
CA ILE A 26 -17.57 -22.15 10.59
C ILE A 26 -18.93 -21.63 11.04
N LEU A 27 -19.54 -20.72 10.28
CA LEU A 27 -20.84 -20.13 10.64
C LEU A 27 -21.95 -21.19 10.61
N ARG A 28 -21.96 -22.07 9.61
CA ARG A 28 -22.91 -23.19 9.53
C ARG A 28 -22.73 -24.18 10.68
N ASP A 29 -21.51 -24.64 10.92
CA ASP A 29 -21.19 -25.60 11.97
C ASP A 29 -21.58 -25.04 13.35
N LEU A 30 -21.26 -23.77 13.61
CA LEU A 30 -21.68 -23.11 14.85
C LEU A 30 -23.19 -22.96 14.93
N SER A 31 -23.88 -22.61 13.84
CA SER A 31 -25.35 -22.51 13.83
C SER A 31 -26.06 -23.85 14.05
N CYS A 32 -25.42 -24.98 13.69
CA CYS A 32 -25.95 -26.32 13.89
C CYS A 32 -25.74 -26.87 15.32
N ILE A 33 -24.88 -26.23 16.13
CA ILE A 33 -24.70 -26.59 17.54
C ILE A 33 -25.85 -25.98 18.34
N GLY A 34 -26.80 -26.80 18.83
CA GLY A 34 -28.04 -26.34 19.46
C GLY A 34 -27.89 -25.38 20.65
N ALA A 35 -26.77 -25.39 21.37
CA ALA A 35 -26.51 -24.50 22.50
C ALA A 35 -25.58 -23.31 22.17
N SER A 36 -24.99 -23.24 20.97
CA SER A 36 -23.96 -22.24 20.64
C SER A 36 -24.49 -20.82 20.70
N SER A 37 -25.71 -20.58 20.21
CA SER A 37 -26.34 -19.27 20.17
C SER A 37 -26.57 -18.72 21.58
N THR A 38 -26.97 -19.57 22.53
CA THR A 38 -27.15 -19.20 23.94
C THR A 38 -25.80 -18.92 24.61
N LEU A 39 -24.82 -19.82 24.46
CA LEU A 39 -23.50 -19.68 25.07
C LEU A 39 -22.72 -18.45 24.56
N LEU A 40 -22.83 -18.15 23.26
CA LEU A 40 -22.22 -16.95 22.68
C LEU A 40 -22.90 -15.69 23.19
N ARG A 41 -24.23 -15.69 23.33
CA ARG A 41 -24.99 -14.55 23.82
C ARG A 41 -24.64 -14.20 25.27
N GLU A 42 -24.38 -15.20 26.11
CA GLU A 42 -23.88 -15.00 27.49
C GLU A 42 -22.52 -14.28 27.53
N GLN A 43 -21.72 -14.41 26.46
CA GLN A 43 -20.45 -13.71 26.29
C GLN A 43 -20.55 -12.43 25.44
N GLY A 44 -21.78 -11.96 25.15
CA GLY A 44 -22.01 -10.77 24.32
C GLY A 44 -21.69 -10.96 22.83
N LEU A 45 -21.57 -12.20 22.36
CA LEU A 45 -21.30 -12.54 20.97
C LEU A 45 -22.57 -13.01 20.26
N LYS A 46 -22.67 -12.72 18.96
CA LYS A 46 -23.75 -13.21 18.10
C LYS A 46 -23.14 -13.83 16.86
N ILE A 47 -23.63 -15.00 16.46
CA ILE A 47 -23.22 -15.64 15.20
C ILE A 47 -23.61 -14.70 14.04
N PRO A 48 -22.65 -14.24 13.23
CA PRO A 48 -22.95 -13.40 12.08
C PRO A 48 -23.84 -14.12 11.07
N GLN A 49 -24.69 -13.36 10.37
CA GLN A 49 -25.42 -13.88 9.21
C GLN A 49 -24.47 -14.17 8.05
N LEU A 50 -24.88 -15.08 7.17
CA LEU A 50 -24.17 -15.33 5.91
C LEU A 50 -24.22 -14.07 5.04
N ILE A 51 -23.10 -13.77 4.39
CA ILE A 51 -22.93 -12.57 3.58
C ILE A 51 -23.65 -12.74 2.24
N SER A 52 -24.50 -11.78 1.89
CA SER A 52 -25.19 -11.69 0.60
C SER A 52 -24.56 -10.61 -0.27
N LEU A 53 -24.27 -10.94 -1.54
CA LEU A 53 -23.80 -9.92 -2.51
C LEU A 53 -24.86 -8.83 -2.69
N VAL A 54 -26.13 -9.20 -2.70
CA VAL A 54 -27.24 -8.27 -2.94
C VAL A 54 -27.29 -7.22 -1.84
N ASP A 55 -27.15 -7.62 -0.58
CA ASP A 55 -27.21 -6.69 0.55
C ASP A 55 -26.01 -5.75 0.56
N ILE A 56 -24.81 -6.29 0.25
CA ILE A 56 -23.61 -5.46 0.10
C ILE A 56 -23.81 -4.45 -1.03
N VAL A 57 -24.20 -4.90 -2.22
CA VAL A 57 -24.36 -4.04 -3.39
C VAL A 57 -25.45 -3.00 -3.16
N SER A 58 -26.55 -3.34 -2.50
CA SER A 58 -27.60 -2.38 -2.13
C SER A 58 -27.03 -1.25 -1.29
N TYR A 59 -26.22 -1.57 -0.26
CA TYR A 59 -25.57 -0.55 0.57
C TYR A 59 -24.68 0.41 -0.25
N PHE A 60 -23.90 -0.12 -1.22
CA PHE A 60 -23.09 0.70 -2.11
C PHE A 60 -23.96 1.49 -3.11
N ASP A 61 -24.99 0.88 -3.68
CA ASP A 61 -25.87 1.51 -4.65
C ASP A 61 -26.66 2.68 -4.01
N ASP A 62 -27.06 2.59 -2.74
CA ASP A 62 -27.69 3.70 -2.00
C ASP A 62 -26.80 4.95 -1.94
N HIS A 63 -25.49 4.77 -1.74
CA HIS A 63 -24.52 5.88 -1.74
C HIS A 63 -24.19 6.38 -3.15
N LEU A 64 -24.28 5.52 -4.17
CA LEU A 64 -24.13 5.93 -5.57
C LEU A 64 -25.31 6.81 -6.01
N GLN A 65 -26.53 6.50 -5.56
CA GLN A 65 -27.74 7.28 -5.86
C GLN A 65 -27.69 8.71 -5.32
N MET A 66 -26.93 8.95 -4.24
CA MET A 66 -26.72 10.31 -3.71
C MET A 66 -25.99 11.24 -4.70
N GLY A 67 -25.34 10.71 -5.74
CA GLY A 67 -24.72 11.55 -6.77
C GLY A 67 -23.78 12.58 -6.14
N ASP A 68 -23.95 13.85 -6.49
CA ASP A 68 -23.13 14.97 -6.01
C ASP A 68 -23.38 15.36 -4.54
N GLU A 69 -24.45 14.85 -3.92
CA GLU A 69 -24.73 15.08 -2.49
C GLU A 69 -23.82 14.24 -1.58
N LEU A 70 -23.15 13.22 -2.14
CA LEU A 70 -22.20 12.39 -1.41
C LEU A 70 -20.97 13.21 -0.98
N THR A 71 -20.87 13.52 0.31
CA THR A 71 -19.72 14.20 0.91
C THR A 71 -19.06 13.35 2.00
N ALA A 72 -17.80 13.63 2.32
CA ALA A 72 -17.07 12.89 3.36
C ALA A 72 -17.71 12.99 4.76
N ARG A 73 -18.43 14.08 5.03
CA ARG A 73 -19.04 14.38 6.32
C ARG A 73 -20.29 13.58 6.61
N ILE A 74 -21.06 13.21 5.58
CA ILE A 74 -22.28 12.40 5.74
C ILE A 74 -21.99 10.90 5.85
N LEU A 75 -20.75 10.47 5.58
CA LEU A 75 -20.35 9.08 5.64
C LEU A 75 -20.30 8.57 7.09
N ASN A 76 -21.04 7.49 7.36
CA ASN A 76 -20.81 6.66 8.52
C ASN A 76 -19.60 5.74 8.24
N ILE A 77 -18.44 6.13 8.77
CA ILE A 77 -17.16 5.47 8.51
C ILE A 77 -17.16 4.01 8.98
N GLU A 78 -17.67 3.74 10.18
CA GLU A 78 -17.69 2.39 10.75
C GLU A 78 -18.51 1.43 9.89
N THR A 79 -19.70 1.88 9.47
CA THR A 79 -20.61 1.08 8.63
C THR A 79 -19.99 0.82 7.26
N PHE A 80 -19.32 1.82 6.68
CA PHE A 80 -18.65 1.66 5.38
C PHE A 80 -17.47 0.68 5.48
N VAL A 81 -16.67 0.75 6.55
CA VAL A 81 -15.59 -0.21 6.80
C VAL A 81 -16.14 -1.64 6.96
N LEU A 82 -17.27 -1.81 7.64
CA LEU A 82 -17.94 -3.11 7.73
C LEU A 82 -18.37 -3.63 6.36
N ALA A 83 -18.94 -2.76 5.50
CA ALA A 83 -19.30 -3.13 4.14
C ALA A 83 -18.08 -3.55 3.30
N ILE A 84 -16.92 -2.89 3.46
CA ILE A 84 -15.65 -3.29 2.82
C ILE A 84 -15.21 -4.68 3.30
N LYS A 85 -15.28 -4.95 4.61
CA LYS A 85 -14.94 -6.26 5.19
C LYS A 85 -15.86 -7.36 4.66
N ASP A 86 -17.15 -7.07 4.57
CA ASP A 86 -18.16 -8.01 4.05
C ASP A 86 -17.93 -8.29 2.56
N LEU A 87 -17.63 -7.25 1.77
CA LEU A 87 -17.25 -7.40 0.36
C LEU A 87 -16.01 -8.28 0.19
N ARG A 88 -14.96 -8.06 0.99
CA ARG A 88 -13.74 -8.88 0.98
C ARG A 88 -14.04 -10.34 1.29
N CYS A 89 -14.81 -10.59 2.35
CA CYS A 89 -15.18 -11.94 2.77
C CYS A 89 -16.05 -12.63 1.71
N TRP A 90 -16.97 -11.90 1.09
CA TRP A 90 -17.78 -12.41 -0.01
C TRP A 90 -16.91 -12.85 -1.19
N VAL A 91 -15.97 -12.00 -1.64
CA VAL A 91 -15.05 -12.35 -2.72
C VAL A 91 -14.22 -13.60 -2.39
N LYS A 92 -13.73 -13.68 -1.15
CA LYS A 92 -12.84 -14.77 -0.71
C LYS A 92 -13.55 -16.12 -0.58
N HIS A 93 -14.81 -16.14 -0.17
CA HIS A 93 -15.48 -17.37 0.25
C HIS A 93 -16.67 -17.77 -0.62
N PHE A 94 -17.29 -16.82 -1.31
CA PHE A 94 -18.55 -17.06 -2.02
C PHE A 94 -18.48 -16.78 -3.52
N TYR A 95 -17.51 -15.99 -4.01
CA TYR A 95 -17.44 -15.60 -5.42
C TYR A 95 -17.50 -16.79 -6.38
N ASP A 96 -16.66 -17.81 -6.15
CA ASP A 96 -16.54 -18.97 -7.03
C ASP A 96 -17.67 -20.00 -6.80
N GLN A 97 -18.36 -19.94 -5.66
CA GLN A 97 -19.46 -20.85 -5.29
C GLN A 97 -20.84 -20.28 -5.63
N SER A 98 -20.92 -18.99 -5.92
CA SER A 98 -22.16 -18.28 -6.15
C SER A 98 -22.79 -18.69 -7.49
N GLN A 99 -24.11 -18.90 -7.47
CA GLN A 99 -24.93 -19.17 -8.65
C GLN A 99 -25.25 -17.90 -9.46
N ILE A 100 -24.83 -16.72 -8.99
CA ILE A 100 -25.03 -15.45 -9.70
C ILE A 100 -24.19 -15.48 -11.00
N PRO A 101 -24.76 -15.06 -12.15
CA PRO A 101 -24.02 -15.01 -13.41
C PRO A 101 -22.71 -14.22 -13.29
N GLU A 102 -21.64 -14.72 -13.92
CA GLU A 102 -20.28 -14.16 -13.79
C GLU A 102 -20.23 -12.67 -14.14
N LEU A 103 -20.84 -12.28 -15.26
CA LEU A 103 -20.88 -10.88 -15.69
C LEU A 103 -21.60 -9.99 -14.66
N THR A 104 -22.67 -10.48 -14.03
CA THR A 104 -23.39 -9.77 -12.97
C THR A 104 -22.51 -9.58 -11.73
N LYS A 105 -21.77 -10.62 -11.33
CA LYS A 105 -20.79 -10.53 -10.22
C LYS A 105 -19.71 -9.50 -10.55
N ILE A 106 -19.12 -9.56 -11.73
CA ILE A 106 -18.07 -8.62 -12.18
C ILE A 106 -18.58 -7.19 -12.15
N LYS A 107 -19.74 -6.90 -12.76
CA LYS A 107 -20.31 -5.54 -12.80
C LYS A 107 -20.65 -5.03 -11.41
N ALA A 108 -21.20 -5.87 -10.53
CA ALA A 108 -21.43 -5.52 -9.12
C ALA A 108 -20.12 -5.14 -8.40
N MET A 109 -19.07 -5.96 -8.54
CA MET A 109 -17.76 -5.68 -7.96
C MET A 109 -17.14 -4.38 -8.49
N GLN A 110 -17.28 -4.13 -9.80
CA GLN A 110 -16.81 -2.89 -10.44
C GLN A 110 -17.52 -1.65 -9.90
N ARG A 111 -18.85 -1.72 -9.66
CA ARG A 111 -19.59 -0.61 -9.04
C ARG A 111 -19.11 -0.33 -7.62
N CYS A 112 -18.97 -1.37 -6.78
CA CYS A 112 -18.46 -1.23 -5.42
C CYS A 112 -17.05 -0.62 -5.41
N CYS A 113 -16.14 -1.10 -6.27
CA CYS A 113 -14.78 -0.57 -6.37
C CYS A 113 -14.75 0.90 -6.83
N SER A 114 -15.59 1.26 -7.79
CA SER A 114 -15.67 2.64 -8.28
C SER A 114 -16.17 3.61 -7.19
N LEU A 115 -17.19 3.19 -6.41
CA LEU A 115 -17.65 3.98 -5.27
C LEU A 115 -16.57 4.07 -4.18
N MET A 116 -15.83 2.99 -3.89
CA MET A 116 -14.72 3.04 -2.94
C MET A 116 -13.65 4.06 -3.36
N VAL A 117 -13.25 4.08 -4.63
CA VAL A 117 -12.29 5.07 -5.17
C VAL A 117 -12.81 6.50 -4.96
N ARG A 118 -14.11 6.73 -5.24
CA ARG A 118 -14.76 8.02 -5.01
C ARG A 118 -14.76 8.42 -3.53
N VAL A 119 -15.14 7.50 -2.64
CA VAL A 119 -15.20 7.73 -1.19
C VAL A 119 -13.81 8.01 -0.61
N VAL A 120 -12.78 7.28 -1.06
CA VAL A 120 -11.40 7.56 -0.66
C VAL A 120 -10.96 8.93 -1.15
N THR A 121 -11.35 9.34 -2.36
CA THR A 121 -11.07 10.70 -2.87
C THR A 121 -11.67 11.76 -1.96
N LEU A 122 -12.97 11.65 -1.64
CA LEU A 122 -13.68 12.59 -0.78
C LEU A 122 -13.07 12.68 0.62
N THR A 123 -12.83 11.54 1.26
CA THR A 123 -12.27 11.51 2.63
C THR A 123 -10.82 11.97 2.69
N TRP A 124 -10.03 11.71 1.66
CA TRP A 124 -8.66 12.23 1.57
C TRP A 124 -8.64 13.75 1.42
N ASP A 125 -9.52 14.31 0.61
CA ASP A 125 -9.53 15.75 0.35
C ASP A 125 -10.08 16.54 1.55
N ASP A 126 -11.07 16.01 2.27
CA ASP A 126 -11.62 16.59 3.51
C ASP A 126 -10.69 16.37 4.74
N TYR A 127 -9.70 15.48 4.64
CA TYR A 127 -8.81 15.10 5.76
C TYR A 127 -8.15 16.28 6.49
N TRP A 128 -7.76 17.32 5.75
CA TRP A 128 -7.01 18.44 6.32
C TRP A 128 -7.90 19.41 7.12
N GLU A 129 -9.21 19.41 6.86
CA GLU A 129 -10.17 20.39 7.37
C GLU A 129 -10.98 19.89 8.58
N VAL A 130 -10.80 18.62 8.97
CA VAL A 130 -11.60 17.97 10.03
C VAL A 130 -10.87 17.86 11.37
N SER A 131 -11.64 17.58 12.43
CA SER A 131 -11.12 17.33 13.78
C SER A 131 -10.19 16.12 13.83
N ALA A 132 -9.35 16.05 14.87
CA ALA A 132 -8.36 14.98 15.03
C ALA A 132 -8.98 13.58 15.12
N GLU A 133 -10.09 13.44 15.84
CA GLU A 133 -10.85 12.19 15.92
C GLU A 133 -11.32 11.75 14.54
N ARG A 134 -11.89 12.68 13.76
CA ARG A 134 -12.36 12.40 12.40
C ARG A 134 -11.21 12.07 11.43
N LYS A 135 -10.04 12.67 11.61
CA LYS A 135 -8.82 12.32 10.86
C LYS A 135 -8.46 10.85 11.04
N LEU A 136 -8.53 10.31 12.26
CA LEU A 136 -8.22 8.90 12.53
C LEU A 136 -9.23 7.97 11.84
N GLU A 137 -10.52 8.31 11.89
CA GLU A 137 -11.57 7.57 11.19
C GLU A 137 -11.34 7.57 9.67
N TYR A 138 -11.02 8.72 9.08
CA TYR A 138 -10.72 8.83 7.65
C TYR A 138 -9.50 7.98 7.26
N LEU A 139 -8.41 8.02 8.04
CA LEU A 139 -7.25 7.16 7.78
C LEU A 139 -7.63 5.68 7.84
N HIS A 140 -8.48 5.28 8.78
CA HIS A 140 -8.94 3.90 8.88
C HIS A 140 -9.75 3.48 7.65
N LEU A 141 -10.65 4.33 7.17
CA LEU A 141 -11.44 4.08 5.95
C LEU A 141 -10.56 3.99 4.72
N ILE A 142 -9.68 4.97 4.52
CA ILE A 142 -8.77 5.05 3.37
C ILE A 142 -7.90 3.80 3.32
N LYS A 143 -7.27 3.45 4.46
CA LYS A 143 -6.44 2.26 4.58
C LYS A 143 -7.24 0.99 4.28
N SER A 144 -8.42 0.81 4.88
CA SER A 144 -9.26 -0.38 4.67
C SER A 144 -9.67 -0.54 3.20
N SER A 145 -10.04 0.56 2.55
CA SER A 145 -10.42 0.59 1.13
C SER A 145 -9.25 0.19 0.24
N LEU A 146 -8.09 0.83 0.42
CA LEU A 146 -6.90 0.56 -0.40
C LEU A 146 -6.33 -0.85 -0.14
N GLN A 147 -6.41 -1.35 1.08
CA GLN A 147 -6.03 -2.74 1.39
C GLN A 147 -6.92 -3.76 0.69
N LEU A 148 -8.22 -3.47 0.49
CA LEU A 148 -9.08 -4.32 -0.31
C LEU A 148 -8.65 -4.28 -1.78
N LEU A 149 -8.39 -3.10 -2.34
CA LEU A 149 -7.93 -2.97 -3.74
C LEU A 149 -6.60 -3.70 -3.97
N ASP A 150 -5.65 -3.54 -3.06
CA ASP A 150 -4.37 -4.26 -3.07
C ASP A 150 -4.56 -5.77 -3.00
N TRP A 151 -5.39 -6.24 -2.06
CA TRP A 151 -5.70 -7.66 -1.95
C TRP A 151 -6.34 -8.22 -3.22
N LEU A 152 -7.25 -7.49 -3.88
CA LEU A 152 -7.84 -7.89 -5.16
C LEU A 152 -6.78 -8.03 -6.26
N CYS A 153 -5.80 -7.12 -6.31
CA CYS A 153 -4.69 -7.20 -7.26
C CYS A 153 -3.82 -8.44 -7.00
N ILE A 154 -3.48 -8.72 -5.74
CA ILE A 154 -2.73 -9.91 -5.32
C ILE A 154 -3.49 -11.20 -5.70
N GLN A 155 -4.82 -11.21 -5.56
CA GLN A 155 -5.67 -12.34 -5.95
C GLN A 155 -5.97 -12.43 -7.46
N LYS A 156 -5.29 -11.63 -8.31
CA LYS A 156 -5.50 -11.57 -9.76
C LYS A 156 -6.95 -11.21 -10.16
N LYS A 157 -7.66 -10.49 -9.29
CA LYS A 157 -9.01 -9.94 -9.52
C LYS A 157 -8.96 -8.41 -9.77
N ASP A 158 -7.84 -7.93 -10.30
CA ASP A 158 -7.59 -6.53 -10.67
C ASP A 158 -8.58 -5.98 -11.71
N HIS A 159 -9.20 -6.83 -12.53
CA HIS A 159 -10.22 -6.44 -13.52
C HIS A 159 -11.52 -5.87 -12.91
N PHE A 160 -11.74 -6.03 -11.60
CA PHE A 160 -12.80 -5.30 -10.89
C PHE A 160 -12.49 -3.81 -10.74
N ILE A 161 -11.22 -3.44 -10.83
CA ILE A 161 -10.72 -2.08 -10.59
C ILE A 161 -10.21 -1.48 -11.90
N PHE A 162 -9.43 -2.25 -12.67
CA PHE A 162 -8.78 -1.83 -13.89
C PHE A 162 -9.40 -2.56 -15.09
N ASN A 163 -10.47 -2.00 -15.62
CA ASN A 163 -11.17 -2.47 -16.82
C ASN A 163 -11.16 -1.38 -17.90
N GLU A 164 -11.76 -1.67 -19.06
CA GLU A 164 -11.78 -0.74 -20.20
C GLU A 164 -12.55 0.56 -19.92
N GLU A 165 -13.56 0.52 -19.06
CA GLU A 165 -14.43 1.67 -18.76
C GLU A 165 -13.80 2.61 -17.71
N SER A 166 -13.27 2.06 -16.61
CA SER A 166 -12.80 2.84 -15.46
C SER A 166 -11.31 2.72 -15.16
N GLY A 167 -10.57 1.87 -15.89
CA GLY A 167 -9.18 1.55 -15.59
C GLY A 167 -8.23 2.74 -15.69
N ALA A 168 -8.41 3.63 -16.68
CA ALA A 168 -7.60 4.83 -16.83
C ALA A 168 -7.80 5.79 -15.65
N THR A 169 -9.06 6.08 -15.31
CA THR A 169 -9.43 6.95 -14.17
C THR A 169 -8.93 6.38 -12.84
N ASN A 170 -9.12 5.08 -12.61
CA ASN A 170 -8.69 4.42 -11.38
C ASN A 170 -7.17 4.37 -11.27
N LEU A 171 -6.45 4.13 -12.38
CA LEU A 171 -4.98 4.17 -12.39
C LEU A 171 -4.46 5.59 -12.10
N HIS A 172 -5.05 6.61 -12.71
CA HIS A 172 -4.71 8.01 -12.43
C HIS A 172 -4.94 8.34 -10.95
N PHE A 173 -6.05 7.88 -10.36
CA PHE A 173 -6.31 8.02 -8.93
C PHE A 173 -5.19 7.39 -8.09
N ILE A 174 -4.81 6.12 -8.35
CA ILE A 174 -3.75 5.43 -7.60
C ILE A 174 -2.43 6.18 -7.71
N ILE A 175 -2.02 6.58 -8.93
CA ILE A 175 -0.79 7.34 -9.17
C ILE A 175 -0.82 8.68 -8.43
N SER A 176 -1.89 9.44 -8.58
CA SER A 176 -2.04 10.76 -7.96
C SER A 176 -1.98 10.68 -6.44
N ARG A 177 -2.67 9.72 -5.82
CA ARG A 177 -2.65 9.55 -4.36
C ARG A 177 -1.31 9.02 -3.87
N CYS A 178 -0.64 8.16 -4.65
CA CYS A 178 0.70 7.69 -4.34
C CYS A 178 1.68 8.87 -4.31
N ASN A 179 1.70 9.69 -5.36
CA ASN A 179 2.56 10.86 -5.45
C ASN A 179 2.30 11.84 -4.29
N ARG A 180 1.03 12.10 -3.95
CA ARG A 180 0.66 12.97 -2.83
C ARG A 180 1.10 12.43 -1.48
N ALA A 181 0.98 11.12 -1.26
CA ALA A 181 1.48 10.47 -0.04
C ALA A 181 3.01 10.58 0.07
N LEU A 182 3.72 10.35 -1.05
CA LEU A 182 5.18 10.45 -1.09
C LEU A 182 5.69 11.90 -0.96
N SER A 183 4.96 12.89 -1.46
CA SER A 183 5.36 14.29 -1.40
C SER A 183 4.98 14.99 -0.09
N GLN A 184 4.32 14.30 0.85
CA GLN A 184 3.76 14.93 2.05
C GLN A 184 4.83 15.65 2.89
N PHE A 185 6.06 15.14 2.92
CA PHE A 185 7.16 15.74 3.69
C PHE A 185 7.63 17.10 3.19
N ARG A 186 7.24 17.46 1.96
CA ARG A 186 7.50 18.78 1.37
C ARG A 186 6.40 19.80 1.69
N ALA A 187 5.30 19.38 2.33
CA ALA A 187 4.21 20.28 2.69
C ALA A 187 4.64 21.28 3.79
N PRO A 188 4.06 22.49 3.84
CA PRO A 188 4.34 23.47 4.89
C PRO A 188 4.05 22.90 6.29
N PRO A 189 4.81 23.29 7.33
CA PRO A 189 4.62 22.79 8.71
C PRO A 189 3.20 22.94 9.25
N SER A 190 2.46 23.95 8.80
CA SER A 190 1.06 24.21 9.18
C SER A 190 0.09 23.08 8.81
N HIS A 191 0.42 22.24 7.83
CA HIS A 191 -0.38 21.09 7.43
C HIS A 191 0.05 19.79 8.12
N ILE A 192 1.15 19.78 8.87
CA ILE A 192 1.73 18.56 9.47
C ILE A 192 1.28 18.38 10.93
N GLN A 193 0.72 19.42 11.57
CA GLN A 193 0.24 19.35 12.95
C GLN A 193 -1.10 18.57 13.03
N LEU A 194 -1.01 17.30 13.42
CA LEU A 194 -2.06 16.68 14.21
C LEU A 194 -2.01 17.32 15.61
N PRO A 195 -3.16 17.67 16.23
CA PRO A 195 -3.16 18.22 17.59
C PRO A 195 -2.85 17.07 18.56
N LEU A 196 -1.57 16.76 18.66
CA LEU A 196 -1.00 15.77 19.57
C LEU A 196 -1.21 16.19 21.03
N ASP A 197 -1.22 17.50 21.27
CA ASP A 197 -1.26 18.09 22.62
C ASP A 197 -2.61 17.88 23.34
N GLU A 198 -3.70 17.68 22.60
CA GLU A 198 -5.04 17.47 23.18
C GLU A 198 -5.31 16.00 23.58
N LEU A 199 -4.46 15.05 23.16
CA LEU A 199 -4.60 13.61 23.44
C LEU A 199 -3.64 13.09 24.53
N ILE A 200 -2.86 13.98 25.18
CA ILE A 200 -1.81 13.67 26.20
C ILE A 200 -2.41 13.26 27.57
N GLY A 201 -3.62 12.71 27.61
CA GLY A 201 -4.26 12.23 28.84
C GLY A 201 -3.80 10.84 29.31
N GLU A 202 -3.24 10.00 28.43
CA GLU A 202 -2.90 8.61 28.77
C GLU A 202 -1.45 8.19 28.46
N PRO A 203 -0.66 7.77 29.47
CA PRO A 203 0.77 7.48 29.32
C PRO A 203 1.11 6.22 28.51
N LYS A 204 0.12 5.36 28.17
CA LYS A 204 0.35 4.17 27.31
C LYS A 204 0.37 4.49 25.82
N PHE A 205 -0.06 5.68 25.43
CA PHE A 205 -0.18 6.07 24.03
C PHE A 205 1.01 6.90 23.53
N VAL A 206 1.77 7.51 24.43
CA VAL A 206 2.87 8.45 24.13
C VAL A 206 4.00 7.83 23.28
N GLN A 207 4.31 6.53 23.45
CA GLN A 207 5.36 5.85 22.66
C GLN A 207 4.91 5.46 21.23
N LYS A 208 3.62 5.53 20.90
CA LYS A 208 3.10 5.22 19.54
C LYS A 208 2.98 6.45 18.64
N PHE A 209 3.22 7.67 19.15
CA PHE A 209 2.76 8.90 18.52
C PHE A 209 3.80 9.76 17.80
N GLU A 210 5.08 9.39 17.81
CA GLU A 210 6.09 10.06 16.96
C GLU A 210 5.88 9.81 15.44
N TYR A 211 4.97 8.89 15.05
CA TYR A 211 4.57 8.62 13.65
C TYR A 211 3.70 9.68 12.98
N GLN A 212 3.20 10.65 13.74
CA GLN A 212 2.15 11.54 13.28
C GLN A 212 2.62 12.63 12.30
N GLN A 213 3.92 12.75 12.00
CA GLN A 213 4.39 13.69 10.98
C GLN A 213 3.99 13.29 9.55
N PHE A 214 3.76 12.00 9.28
CA PHE A 214 3.46 11.50 7.93
C PHE A 214 2.34 10.44 7.93
N PRO A 215 1.09 10.82 8.25
CA PRO A 215 -0.08 9.92 8.34
C PRO A 215 -0.32 9.03 7.12
N PHE A 216 0.17 9.42 5.93
CA PHE A 216 0.00 8.65 4.70
C PHE A 216 1.17 7.72 4.36
N THR A 217 2.18 7.56 5.22
CA THR A 217 3.37 6.73 4.92
C THR A 217 3.00 5.27 4.62
N GLU A 218 2.21 4.64 5.49
CA GLU A 218 1.71 3.27 5.30
C GLU A 218 0.77 3.17 4.09
N ILE A 219 -0.06 4.19 3.88
CA ILE A 219 -0.99 4.25 2.76
C ILE A 219 -0.22 4.34 1.43
N GLY A 220 0.87 5.11 1.39
CA GLY A 220 1.79 5.18 0.27
C GLY A 220 2.38 3.81 -0.08
N ALA A 221 2.76 3.01 0.92
CA ALA A 221 3.25 1.64 0.70
C ALA A 221 2.19 0.75 0.03
N ILE A 222 0.93 0.83 0.46
CA ILE A 222 -0.18 0.07 -0.15
C ILE A 222 -0.37 0.49 -1.61
N LEU A 223 -0.35 1.80 -1.89
CA LEU A 223 -0.49 2.32 -3.25
C LEU A 223 0.66 1.89 -4.18
N GLN A 224 1.89 1.89 -3.68
CA GLN A 224 3.05 1.37 -4.41
C GLN A 224 2.93 -0.13 -4.66
N ASN A 225 2.44 -0.90 -3.70
CA ASN A 225 2.23 -2.34 -3.88
C ASN A 225 1.17 -2.62 -4.95
N ILE A 226 0.09 -1.83 -5.02
CA ILE A 226 -0.90 -1.91 -6.10
C ILE A 226 -0.20 -1.71 -7.45
N LEU A 227 0.54 -0.60 -7.61
CA LEU A 227 1.26 -0.28 -8.85
C LEU A 227 2.24 -1.40 -9.25
N TYR A 228 2.99 -1.93 -8.27
CA TYR A 228 3.85 -3.09 -8.44
C TYR A 228 3.08 -4.31 -8.99
N GLN A 229 1.94 -4.68 -8.40
CA GLN A 229 1.15 -5.82 -8.88
C GLN A 229 0.68 -5.62 -10.32
N LEU A 230 0.34 -4.38 -10.73
CA LEU A 230 -0.06 -4.08 -12.10
C LEU A 230 1.09 -4.28 -13.10
N VAL A 231 2.28 -3.76 -12.78
CA VAL A 231 3.48 -3.91 -13.61
C VAL A 231 3.88 -5.39 -13.70
N ARG A 232 3.89 -6.09 -12.56
CA ARG A 232 4.22 -7.51 -12.46
C ARG A 232 3.33 -8.39 -13.33
N LYS A 233 2.05 -8.06 -13.46
CA LYS A 233 1.10 -8.86 -14.24
C LYS A 233 1.42 -8.85 -15.74
N ASN A 234 2.06 -7.80 -16.25
CA ASN A 234 2.54 -7.69 -17.64
C ASN A 234 1.47 -8.08 -18.69
N SER A 235 0.22 -7.64 -18.47
CA SER A 235 -0.89 -7.91 -19.39
C SER A 235 -1.05 -6.78 -20.41
N LYS A 236 -1.56 -7.09 -21.61
CA LYS A 236 -1.73 -6.11 -22.69
C LYS A 236 -2.53 -4.88 -22.24
N LEU A 237 -3.70 -5.08 -21.62
CA LEU A 237 -4.56 -3.99 -21.16
C LEU A 237 -3.86 -3.13 -20.10
N LEU A 238 -3.25 -3.75 -19.09
CA LEU A 238 -2.59 -2.99 -18.01
C LEU A 238 -1.37 -2.23 -18.51
N ASN A 239 -0.58 -2.85 -19.39
CA ASN A 239 0.57 -2.19 -20.00
C ASN A 239 0.17 -0.97 -20.84
N GLN A 240 -0.93 -1.07 -21.59
CA GLN A 240 -1.49 0.07 -22.31
C GLN A 240 -1.91 1.19 -21.36
N LEU A 241 -2.65 0.86 -20.28
CA LEU A 241 -3.05 1.84 -19.27
C LEU A 241 -1.85 2.50 -18.60
N LEU A 242 -0.85 1.72 -18.17
CA LEU A 242 0.39 2.21 -17.56
C LEU A 242 1.18 3.09 -18.52
N SER A 243 1.27 2.71 -19.80
CA SER A 243 1.95 3.49 -20.83
C SER A 243 1.25 4.82 -21.08
N GLN A 244 -0.08 4.82 -21.18
CA GLN A 244 -0.88 6.04 -21.34
C GLN A 244 -0.75 6.97 -20.13
N ALA A 245 -0.63 6.41 -18.93
CA ALA A 245 -0.38 7.16 -17.70
C ALA A 245 1.09 7.63 -17.53
N ASN A 246 1.94 7.39 -18.53
CA ASN A 246 3.37 7.69 -18.49
C ASN A 246 4.07 7.08 -17.25
N PHE A 247 3.65 5.86 -16.87
CA PHE A 247 4.02 5.28 -15.59
C PHE A 247 5.53 5.08 -15.45
N GLY A 248 6.25 4.78 -16.53
CA GLY A 248 7.71 4.63 -16.46
C GLY A 248 8.39 5.89 -15.95
N PHE A 249 8.01 7.05 -16.48
CA PHE A 249 8.53 8.33 -16.03
C PHE A 249 8.09 8.66 -14.59
N VAL A 250 6.81 8.40 -14.28
CA VAL A 250 6.23 8.62 -12.94
C VAL A 250 6.94 7.79 -11.89
N PHE A 251 7.24 6.52 -12.18
CA PHE A 251 7.95 5.64 -11.25
C PHE A 251 9.35 6.19 -10.94
N GLY A 252 10.08 6.69 -11.94
CA GLY A 252 11.35 7.39 -11.72
C GLY A 252 11.22 8.59 -10.76
N GLN A 253 10.17 9.39 -10.91
CA GLN A 253 9.86 10.51 -9.99
C GLN A 253 9.51 10.03 -8.58
N GLN A 254 8.78 8.92 -8.46
CA GLN A 254 8.45 8.34 -7.16
C GLN A 254 9.71 7.88 -6.42
N LEU A 255 10.68 7.26 -7.11
CA LEU A 255 11.97 6.87 -6.52
C LEU A 255 12.71 8.09 -5.96
N ILE A 256 12.76 9.19 -6.73
CA ILE A 256 13.37 10.46 -6.28
C ILE A 256 12.69 10.96 -5.00
N LEU A 257 11.35 11.03 -4.99
CA LEU A 257 10.58 11.48 -3.84
C LEU A 257 10.85 10.65 -2.59
N GLU A 258 10.98 9.33 -2.74
CA GLU A 258 11.28 8.45 -1.61
C GLU A 258 12.69 8.62 -1.07
N TYR A 259 13.68 8.79 -1.94
CA TYR A 259 15.06 9.00 -1.49
C TYR A 259 15.21 10.34 -0.79
N GLU A 260 14.55 11.38 -1.30
CA GLU A 260 14.49 12.67 -0.61
C GLU A 260 13.71 12.62 0.70
N PHE A 261 12.63 11.84 0.79
CA PHE A 261 11.91 11.63 2.04
C PHE A 261 12.82 11.01 3.10
N VAL A 262 13.52 9.93 2.75
CA VAL A 262 14.47 9.26 3.64
C VAL A 262 15.58 10.20 4.06
N ARG A 263 16.14 10.97 3.11
CA ARG A 263 17.13 12.01 3.38
C ARG A 263 16.61 13.04 4.39
N SER A 264 15.40 13.56 4.19
CA SER A 264 14.76 14.49 5.12
C SER A 264 14.56 13.88 6.51
N CYS A 265 14.20 12.60 6.60
CA CYS A 265 14.05 11.91 7.88
C CYS A 265 15.39 11.80 8.62
N ILE A 266 16.46 11.46 7.90
CA ILE A 266 17.81 11.37 8.48
C ILE A 266 18.31 12.74 8.92
N ASP A 267 18.21 13.76 8.07
CA ASP A 267 18.67 15.13 8.35
C ASP A 267 17.94 15.74 9.56
N LYS A 268 16.63 15.48 9.70
CA LYS A 268 15.81 15.93 10.84
C LYS A 268 15.94 15.03 12.07
N LYS A 269 16.77 13.99 12.03
CA LYS A 269 16.94 12.99 13.11
C LYS A 269 15.61 12.42 13.59
N ILE A 270 14.73 12.06 12.65
CA ILE A 270 13.47 11.39 12.97
C ILE A 270 13.79 9.93 13.27
N GLU A 271 14.04 9.63 14.55
CA GLU A 271 14.52 8.34 15.04
C GLU A 271 13.37 7.37 15.29
N SER A 272 12.73 6.89 14.23
CA SER A 272 11.51 6.13 14.38
C SER A 272 11.57 4.74 13.73
N MET A 273 11.46 3.68 14.54
CA MET A 273 11.59 2.28 14.10
C MET A 273 10.62 1.91 12.96
N VAL A 274 9.39 2.43 12.95
CA VAL A 274 8.41 2.11 11.89
C VAL A 274 8.70 2.80 10.54
N LEU A 275 9.57 3.82 10.46
CA LEU A 275 9.96 4.56 9.26
C LEU A 275 11.00 3.73 8.55
N ILE A 276 11.92 3.15 9.33
CA ILE A 276 12.89 2.19 8.84
C ILE A 276 12.17 0.92 8.42
N ASP A 277 11.26 0.37 9.24
CA ASP A 277 10.44 -0.80 8.87
C ASP A 277 9.64 -0.54 7.58
N SER A 278 9.02 0.63 7.45
CA SER A 278 8.32 1.04 6.23
C SER A 278 9.26 1.18 5.04
N TYR A 279 10.45 1.77 5.22
CA TYR A 279 11.45 1.91 4.17
C TYR A 279 11.93 0.55 3.66
N VAL A 280 12.23 -0.39 4.57
CA VAL A 280 12.65 -1.76 4.24
C VAL A 280 11.55 -2.48 3.46
N LYS A 281 10.31 -2.45 3.94
CA LYS A 281 9.16 -3.05 3.24
C LYS A 281 8.97 -2.46 1.84
N LYS A 282 9.17 -1.15 1.68
CA LYS A 282 9.05 -0.49 0.37
C LYS A 282 10.25 -0.73 -0.54
N ASN A 283 11.43 -1.02 -0.02
CA ASN A 283 12.62 -1.32 -0.83
C ASN A 283 12.38 -2.52 -1.74
N GLU A 284 11.85 -3.62 -1.19
CA GLU A 284 11.51 -4.80 -1.99
C GLU A 284 10.47 -4.47 -3.08
N ILE A 285 9.46 -3.66 -2.75
CA ILE A 285 8.46 -3.21 -3.72
C ILE A 285 9.11 -2.39 -4.84
N ARG A 286 10.00 -1.44 -4.52
CA ARG A 286 10.72 -0.61 -5.51
C ARG A 286 11.59 -1.45 -6.44
N LEU A 287 12.45 -2.30 -5.88
CA LEU A 287 13.37 -3.12 -6.66
C LEU A 287 12.62 -4.10 -7.57
N ASN A 288 11.57 -4.75 -7.05
CA ASN A 288 10.73 -5.62 -7.85
C ASN A 288 9.99 -4.84 -8.95
N THR A 289 9.43 -3.67 -8.63
CA THR A 289 8.76 -2.82 -9.63
C THR A 289 9.71 -2.45 -10.76
N LEU A 290 10.94 -2.04 -10.44
CA LEU A 290 11.98 -1.77 -11.42
C LEU A 290 12.26 -3.00 -12.30
N GLU A 291 12.49 -4.16 -11.69
CA GLU A 291 12.80 -5.40 -12.41
C GLU A 291 11.67 -5.77 -13.40
N TYR A 292 10.42 -5.77 -12.94
CA TYR A 292 9.27 -6.09 -13.80
C TYR A 292 9.01 -5.01 -14.86
N LEU A 293 9.26 -3.74 -14.56
CA LEU A 293 9.16 -2.65 -15.53
C LEU A 293 10.17 -2.85 -16.67
N LEU A 294 11.42 -3.15 -16.33
CA LEU A 294 12.47 -3.42 -17.31
C LEU A 294 12.18 -4.71 -18.11
N ARG A 295 11.55 -5.70 -17.49
CA ARG A 295 11.09 -6.92 -18.18
C ARG A 295 9.75 -6.79 -18.92
N SER A 296 9.09 -5.63 -18.86
CA SER A 296 7.79 -5.45 -19.48
C SER A 296 7.81 -5.80 -20.97
N SER A 297 6.72 -6.38 -21.47
CA SER A 297 6.54 -6.62 -22.91
C SER A 297 6.34 -5.31 -23.69
N GLU A 298 5.91 -4.25 -23.00
CA GLU A 298 5.65 -2.94 -23.58
C GLU A 298 6.94 -2.10 -23.56
N LYS A 299 7.45 -1.75 -24.76
CA LYS A 299 8.70 -0.99 -24.88
C LYS A 299 8.56 0.43 -24.31
N SER A 300 7.42 1.07 -24.51
CA SER A 300 7.19 2.46 -24.09
C SER A 300 7.42 2.66 -22.60
N LEU A 301 7.04 1.71 -21.73
CA LEU A 301 7.25 1.82 -20.28
C LEU A 301 8.72 1.92 -19.90
N LYS A 302 9.59 1.18 -20.61
CA LYS A 302 11.03 1.19 -20.39
C LYS A 302 11.62 2.50 -20.88
N ASP A 303 11.25 2.90 -22.10
CA ASP A 303 11.72 4.14 -22.71
C ASP A 303 11.34 5.35 -21.84
N GLN A 304 10.12 5.37 -21.29
CA GLN A 304 9.64 6.40 -20.35
C GLN A 304 10.48 6.45 -19.07
N PHE A 305 10.82 5.29 -18.49
CA PHE A 305 11.63 5.22 -17.27
C PHE A 305 13.08 5.65 -17.53
N LEU A 306 13.69 5.20 -18.64
CA LEU A 306 15.04 5.60 -19.04
C LEU A 306 15.13 7.10 -19.35
N ALA A 307 14.06 7.68 -19.90
CA ALA A 307 13.95 9.12 -20.13
C ALA A 307 13.67 9.94 -18.85
N SER A 308 13.38 9.29 -17.72
CA SER A 308 13.15 9.99 -16.45
C SER A 308 14.46 10.56 -15.88
N PRO A 309 14.40 11.61 -15.05
CA PRO A 309 15.61 12.19 -14.46
C PRO A 309 16.24 11.30 -13.38
N PHE A 310 15.62 10.16 -13.03
CA PHE A 310 16.04 9.33 -11.91
C PHE A 310 17.49 8.86 -12.03
N PHE A 311 17.93 8.37 -13.20
CA PHE A 311 19.32 7.91 -13.35
C PHE A 311 20.31 9.06 -13.15
N ASN A 312 20.09 10.22 -13.78
CA ASN A 312 20.96 11.38 -13.57
C ASN A 312 21.08 11.72 -12.08
N GLN A 313 19.95 11.87 -11.39
CA GLN A 313 19.94 12.23 -9.98
C GLN A 313 20.52 11.13 -9.08
N MET A 314 20.32 9.86 -9.45
CA MET A 314 20.93 8.72 -8.75
C MET A 314 22.46 8.80 -8.77
N PHE A 315 23.04 9.07 -9.94
CA PHE A 315 24.48 9.13 -10.12
C PHE A 315 25.10 10.45 -9.60
N GLU A 316 24.39 11.57 -9.69
CA GLU A 316 24.84 12.89 -9.22
C GLU A 316 24.71 13.03 -7.69
N ASP A 317 23.57 12.64 -7.12
CA ASP A 317 23.23 12.93 -5.72
C ASP A 317 23.22 11.68 -4.83
N PHE A 318 22.53 10.62 -5.25
CA PHE A 318 22.14 9.55 -4.33
C PHE A 318 23.22 8.50 -4.09
N ILE A 319 24.02 8.14 -5.10
CA ILE A 319 25.15 7.22 -4.94
C ILE A 319 26.26 7.83 -4.07
N HIS A 320 26.33 9.16 -4.01
CA HIS A 320 27.26 9.89 -3.16
C HIS A 320 26.66 10.25 -1.79
N ASP A 321 25.47 9.72 -1.46
CA ASP A 321 24.81 9.97 -0.19
C ASP A 321 25.36 9.04 0.91
N PHE A 322 26.19 9.59 1.80
CA PHE A 322 26.79 8.87 2.93
C PHE A 322 26.07 9.18 4.27
N ARG A 323 24.80 9.57 4.24
CA ARG A 323 24.04 9.74 5.49
C ARG A 323 23.66 8.38 6.08
N GLU A 324 23.81 8.25 7.39
CA GLU A 324 23.48 7.02 8.14
C GLU A 324 22.24 7.27 9.00
N PHE A 325 21.46 6.21 9.25
CA PHE A 325 20.45 6.28 10.29
C PHE A 325 21.12 6.28 11.68
N ASN A 326 20.84 7.31 12.48
CA ASN A 326 21.33 7.41 13.85
C ASN A 326 20.40 6.64 14.82
N ILE A 327 20.43 5.31 14.82
CA ILE A 327 19.54 4.49 15.66
C ILE A 327 20.33 3.73 16.73
N GLN A 328 19.84 3.69 17.97
CA GLN A 328 20.37 2.82 19.01
C GLN A 328 19.88 1.37 18.80
N PHE A 329 20.77 0.50 18.31
CA PHE A 329 20.47 -0.86 17.80
C PHE A 329 20.14 -1.94 18.85
N SER A 330 19.82 -1.60 20.09
CA SER A 330 19.73 -2.61 21.17
C SER A 330 18.50 -3.54 21.09
N LYS A 331 17.52 -3.27 20.21
CA LYS A 331 16.25 -4.02 20.10
C LYS A 331 15.68 -4.19 18.68
N ILE A 332 16.50 -4.18 17.63
CA ILE A 332 16.00 -4.22 16.25
C ILE A 332 16.04 -5.65 15.68
N ASP A 333 15.03 -6.01 14.87
CA ASP A 333 14.88 -7.30 14.20
C ASP A 333 16.08 -7.65 13.28
N LEU A 334 16.27 -8.94 12.97
CA LEU A 334 17.39 -9.42 12.15
C LEU A 334 17.40 -8.82 10.73
N GLU A 335 16.20 -8.50 10.20
CA GLU A 335 16.01 -7.86 8.89
C GLU A 335 16.73 -6.51 8.76
N PHE A 336 17.08 -5.87 9.88
CA PHE A 336 17.73 -4.56 9.90
C PHE A 336 19.26 -4.66 10.00
N LEU A 337 19.85 -5.86 10.05
CA LEU A 337 21.30 -6.04 10.06
C LEU A 337 21.98 -5.42 8.83
N ALA A 338 21.30 -5.44 7.68
CA ALA A 338 21.78 -4.80 6.46
C ALA A 338 21.96 -3.28 6.63
N PHE A 339 21.24 -2.67 7.58
CA PHE A 339 21.26 -1.23 7.81
C PHE A 339 22.09 -0.78 9.04
N ARG A 340 22.75 -1.72 9.73
CA ARG A 340 23.47 -1.50 11.00
C ARG A 340 24.63 -0.50 10.94
N ARG A 341 25.14 -0.23 9.73
CA ARG A 341 26.22 0.74 9.40
C ARG A 341 26.08 1.26 7.96
N SER A 342 24.84 1.38 7.48
CA SER A 342 24.60 1.56 6.04
C SER A 342 24.24 2.99 5.67
N TYR A 343 24.61 3.34 4.45
CA TYR A 343 24.05 4.45 3.69
C TYR A 343 22.83 3.94 2.89
N PRO A 344 21.60 4.01 3.44
CA PRO A 344 20.44 3.27 2.92
C PRO A 344 20.08 3.62 1.48
N ILE A 345 20.17 4.91 1.15
CA ILE A 345 19.91 5.45 -0.19
C ILE A 345 20.96 4.91 -1.17
N ARG A 346 22.24 5.04 -0.81
CA ARG A 346 23.36 4.57 -1.64
C ARG A 346 23.31 3.07 -1.89
N LEU A 347 23.05 2.25 -0.86
CA LEU A 347 22.94 0.79 -1.02
C LEU A 347 21.84 0.42 -2.01
N GLU A 348 20.69 1.07 -1.93
CA GLU A 348 19.61 0.80 -2.86
C GLU A 348 19.95 1.22 -4.29
N CYS A 349 20.64 2.35 -4.47
CA CYS A 349 21.16 2.75 -5.78
C CYS A 349 22.12 1.70 -6.37
N ILE A 350 22.99 1.13 -5.54
CA ILE A 350 23.88 0.02 -5.93
C ILE A 350 23.06 -1.22 -6.32
N SER A 351 22.02 -1.55 -5.56
CA SER A 351 21.10 -2.65 -5.91
C SER A 351 20.41 -2.41 -7.25
N ILE A 352 19.95 -1.20 -7.53
CA ILE A 352 19.36 -0.80 -8.82
C ILE A 352 20.35 -1.00 -9.97
N VAL A 353 21.58 -0.50 -9.81
CA VAL A 353 22.67 -0.69 -10.77
C VAL A 353 22.91 -2.18 -11.02
N ASN A 354 23.01 -2.99 -9.97
CA ASN A 354 23.21 -4.43 -10.08
C ASN A 354 22.05 -5.13 -10.79
N THR A 355 20.79 -4.79 -10.48
CA THR A 355 19.61 -5.33 -11.16
C THR A 355 19.67 -5.07 -12.66
N VAL A 356 19.98 -3.83 -13.08
CA VAL A 356 20.12 -3.48 -14.50
C VAL A 356 21.26 -4.27 -15.17
N LEU A 357 22.40 -4.44 -14.48
CA LEU A 357 23.54 -5.22 -15.00
C LEU A 357 23.20 -6.70 -15.17
N MET A 358 22.45 -7.29 -14.23
CA MET A 358 22.03 -8.69 -14.30
C MET A 358 21.07 -8.93 -15.47
N LEU A 359 20.14 -7.99 -15.70
CA LEU A 359 19.18 -8.04 -16.80
C LEU A 359 19.81 -7.86 -18.19
N LYS A 360 21.10 -7.47 -18.30
CA LYS A 360 21.85 -7.48 -19.56
C LYS A 360 21.76 -8.85 -20.26
N ARG A 361 21.88 -9.93 -19.49
CA ARG A 361 21.86 -11.31 -20.01
C ARG A 361 20.49 -11.70 -20.57
N GLU A 362 19.44 -10.94 -20.24
CA GLU A 362 18.06 -11.16 -20.68
C GLU A 362 17.67 -10.26 -21.88
N GLY A 363 18.65 -9.63 -22.55
CA GLY A 363 18.42 -8.85 -23.76
C GLY A 363 18.06 -7.38 -23.53
N MET A 364 18.17 -6.88 -22.29
CA MET A 364 17.92 -5.48 -21.95
C MET A 364 19.13 -4.57 -22.23
N TYR A 365 19.58 -4.56 -23.49
CA TYR A 365 20.79 -3.86 -23.91
C TYR A 365 20.68 -2.32 -23.82
N ASP A 366 19.51 -1.75 -24.07
CA ASP A 366 19.29 -0.30 -24.05
C ASP A 366 19.47 0.26 -22.63
N ALA A 367 18.76 -0.31 -21.65
CA ALA A 367 18.90 0.06 -20.23
C ALA A 367 20.33 -0.16 -19.71
N TYR A 368 20.98 -1.25 -20.13
CA TYR A 368 22.39 -1.50 -19.81
C TYR A 368 23.32 -0.45 -20.42
N SER A 369 23.13 -0.10 -21.68
CA SER A 369 23.95 0.88 -22.40
C SER A 369 23.85 2.26 -21.76
N ASP A 370 22.63 2.71 -21.47
CA ASP A 370 22.39 4.00 -20.81
C ASP A 370 23.03 4.03 -19.42
N LEU A 371 22.84 2.96 -18.62
CA LEU A 371 23.44 2.85 -17.30
C LEU A 371 24.98 2.83 -17.34
N VAL A 372 25.59 2.17 -18.33
CA VAL A 372 27.04 2.20 -18.53
C VAL A 372 27.51 3.59 -18.96
N MET A 373 26.76 4.29 -19.80
CA MET A 373 27.05 5.67 -20.19
C MET A 373 27.01 6.61 -18.98
N PHE A 374 26.01 6.48 -18.11
CA PHE A 374 25.95 7.21 -16.84
C PHE A 374 27.11 6.84 -15.92
N SER A 375 27.37 5.55 -15.70
CA SER A 375 28.48 5.09 -14.85
C SER A 375 29.85 5.58 -15.35
N ARG A 376 30.05 5.70 -16.67
CA ARG A 376 31.29 6.23 -17.26
C ARG A 376 31.50 7.72 -16.98
N ARG A 377 30.42 8.48 -16.82
CA ARG A 377 30.48 9.92 -16.47
C ARG A 377 30.80 10.12 -14.98
N HIS A 378 30.54 9.13 -14.13
CA HIS A 378 30.72 9.20 -12.67
C HIS A 378 31.84 8.26 -12.17
N PHE A 379 33.06 8.81 -12.01
CA PHE A 379 34.33 8.09 -11.84
C PHE A 379 34.42 7.14 -10.63
N LEU A 380 33.67 7.40 -9.55
CA LEU A 380 33.69 6.61 -8.30
C LEU A 380 33.08 5.21 -8.46
N ILE A 381 32.10 5.05 -9.34
CA ILE A 381 31.34 3.80 -9.51
C ILE A 381 32.11 2.81 -10.37
N LYS A 382 32.97 3.29 -11.26
CA LYS A 382 33.85 2.43 -12.08
C LYS A 382 34.70 1.50 -11.20
N ARG A 383 35.28 2.02 -10.11
CA ARG A 383 36.15 1.25 -9.21
C ARG A 383 35.38 0.20 -8.40
N GLU A 384 34.15 0.49 -7.98
CA GLU A 384 33.29 -0.46 -7.25
C GLU A 384 32.65 -1.50 -8.17
N LEU A 385 32.27 -1.12 -9.40
CA LEU A 385 31.82 -2.06 -10.43
C LEU A 385 32.93 -2.99 -10.90
N ASP A 386 34.17 -2.48 -11.00
CA ASP A 386 35.33 -3.31 -11.31
C ASP A 386 35.56 -4.34 -10.19
N LEU A 387 35.46 -3.95 -8.91
CA LEU A 387 35.52 -4.88 -7.77
C LEU A 387 34.44 -5.96 -7.82
N LEU A 388 33.21 -5.62 -8.21
CA LEU A 388 32.12 -6.60 -8.38
C LEU A 388 32.32 -7.53 -9.58
N ARG A 389 33.04 -7.09 -10.63
CA ARG A 389 33.40 -7.93 -11.78
C ARG A 389 34.56 -8.88 -11.50
N TYR A 390 35.48 -8.51 -10.61
CA TYR A 390 36.63 -9.33 -10.21
C TYR A 390 36.36 -10.22 -8.98
N GLY A 391 35.18 -10.11 -8.35
CA GLY A 391 34.77 -10.85 -7.16
C GLY A 391 33.83 -12.04 -7.39
N GLN A 392 33.77 -12.60 -8.60
CA GLN A 392 33.10 -13.89 -8.89
C GLN A 392 34.12 -14.97 -9.26
#